data_AF-A0A929VBG6-F1
#
_entry.id   AF-A0A929VBG6-F1
#
_cell.length_a   1.000
_cell.length_b   1.000
_cell.length_c   1.000
_cell.angle_alpha   90.00
_cell.angle_beta   90.00
_cell.angle_gamma   90.00
#
_symmetry.space_group_name_H-M   'P 1'
#
loop_
_entity.id
_entity.type
_entity.pdbx_description
1 polymer ?
#
loop_
_entity_poly.entity_id
_entity_poly.type
_entity_poly.pdbx_seq_one_letter_code
_entity_poly.pdbx_strand_id
1 'polypeptide(L)'
;VALMGWFLVAAEPAVHTLTEQVEEISAGAVSTKTMKLALSVAVSLSMVLSMVRIQTGISILYFVFPGYLFALVLTFFVPPVFTAIAFDAGGVASGPMAATFMLPFAMGVCMAKETNLLTEAFGLVSLVAMLPLITVQLVGLFSQIKKKRGQAAPEKVYKDTDIIELF
;
A
#
# COMPACT_ATOMS: atom_id res chain seq x y z
N VAL A 1 -12.32 5.29 -13.65
CA VAL A 1 -12.22 4.64 -12.31
C VAL A 1 -10.77 4.53 -11.85
N ALA A 2 -9.89 3.78 -12.53
CA ALA A 2 -8.48 3.63 -12.11
C ALA A 2 -7.71 4.96 -11.97
N LEU A 3 -7.86 5.85 -12.97
CA LEU A 3 -7.28 7.19 -12.94
C LEU A 3 -7.79 8.02 -11.76
N MET A 4 -9.09 7.90 -11.45
CA MET A 4 -9.67 8.59 -10.31
C MET A 4 -9.04 8.10 -9.00
N GLY A 5 -8.92 6.77 -8.81
CA GLY A 5 -8.24 6.21 -7.64
C GLY A 5 -6.79 6.69 -7.50
N TRP A 6 -6.07 6.78 -8.61
CA TRP A 6 -4.69 7.27 -8.63
C TRP A 6 -4.60 8.72 -8.13
N PHE A 7 -5.40 9.61 -8.72
CA PHE A 7 -5.38 11.04 -8.38
C PHE A 7 -5.91 11.33 -6.99
N LEU A 8 -6.86 10.53 -6.49
CA LEU A 8 -7.37 10.69 -5.12
C LEU A 8 -6.29 10.40 -4.08
N VAL A 9 -5.52 9.33 -4.25
CA VAL A 9 -4.37 9.06 -3.38
C VAL A 9 -3.28 10.13 -3.54
N ALA A 10 -3.01 10.55 -4.77
CA ALA A 10 -1.98 11.56 -5.02
C ALA A 10 -2.35 12.93 -4.41
N ALA A 11 -3.65 13.24 -4.32
CA ALA A 11 -4.17 14.48 -3.76
C ALA A 11 -4.40 14.42 -2.24
N GLU A 12 -4.38 13.23 -1.62
CA GLU A 12 -4.64 13.06 -0.20
C GLU A 12 -3.43 13.53 0.64
N PRO A 13 -3.57 14.58 1.46
CA PRO A 13 -2.46 15.11 2.26
C PRO A 13 -1.98 14.12 3.32
N ALA A 14 -2.88 13.29 3.88
CA ALA A 14 -2.50 12.28 4.86
C ALA A 14 -1.55 11.21 4.25
N VAL A 15 -1.70 10.89 2.96
CA VAL A 15 -0.77 10.00 2.24
C VAL A 15 0.62 10.62 2.16
N HIS A 16 0.70 11.94 1.98
CA HIS A 16 1.98 12.65 1.95
C HIS A 16 2.74 12.47 3.27
N THR A 17 2.08 12.77 4.40
CA THR A 17 2.67 12.63 5.73
C THR A 17 3.09 11.20 6.03
N LEU A 18 2.26 10.21 5.70
CA LEU A 18 2.59 8.80 5.88
C LEU A 18 3.86 8.41 5.10
N THR A 19 3.98 8.85 3.84
CA THR A 19 5.13 8.50 3.01
C THR A 19 6.44 9.11 3.50
N GLU A 20 6.39 10.30 4.09
CA GLU A 20 7.55 10.93 4.74
C GLU A 20 7.96 10.17 6.00
N GLN A 21 6.98 9.77 6.84
CA GLN A 21 7.24 8.93 8.02
C GLN A 21 7.90 7.60 7.63
N VAL A 22 7.44 6.96 6.54
CA VAL A 22 8.06 5.73 6.04
C VAL A 22 9.51 5.96 5.64
N GLU A 23 9.80 7.06 4.95
CA GLU A 23 11.16 7.37 4.49
C GLU A 23 12.10 7.64 5.66
N GLU A 24 11.66 8.42 6.66
CA GLU A 24 12.42 8.71 7.88
C GLU A 24 12.69 7.42 8.69
N ILE A 25 11.64 6.64 8.96
CA ILE A 25 11.73 5.41 9.75
C ILE A 25 12.54 4.33 9.04
N SER A 26 12.50 4.29 7.71
CA SER A 26 13.29 3.34 6.90
C SER A 26 14.72 3.81 6.66
N ALA A 27 15.14 4.95 7.21
CA ALA A 27 16.43 5.60 6.95
C ALA A 27 16.72 5.74 5.44
N GLY A 28 15.69 6.11 4.66
CA GLY A 28 15.76 6.26 3.21
C GLY A 28 15.75 4.95 2.42
N ALA A 29 15.62 3.78 3.06
CA ALA A 29 15.56 2.51 2.33
C ALA A 29 14.29 2.38 1.46
N VAL A 30 13.21 3.05 1.85
CA VAL A 30 11.98 3.18 1.07
C VAL A 30 11.73 4.67 0.80
N SER A 31 11.85 5.08 -0.46
CA SER A 31 11.62 6.48 -0.83
C SER A 31 10.13 6.85 -0.78
N THR A 32 9.83 8.12 -0.48
CA THR A 32 8.48 8.70 -0.58
C THR A 32 7.83 8.42 -1.93
N LYS A 33 8.60 8.51 -3.03
CA LYS A 33 8.09 8.27 -4.40
C LYS A 33 7.64 6.82 -4.59
N THR A 34 8.42 5.85 -4.12
CA THR A 34 8.08 4.43 -4.21
C THR A 34 6.81 4.14 -3.42
N MET A 35 6.70 4.67 -2.21
CA MET A 35 5.54 4.45 -1.36
C MET A 35 4.28 5.11 -1.95
N LYS A 36 4.36 6.37 -2.41
CA LYS A 36 3.25 7.05 -3.09
C LYS A 36 2.77 6.27 -4.30
N LEU A 37 3.69 5.82 -5.16
CA LEU A 37 3.37 5.02 -6.33
C LEU A 37 2.65 3.72 -5.94
N ALA A 38 3.18 3.00 -4.95
CA ALA A 38 2.61 1.73 -4.50
C ALA A 38 1.19 1.92 -3.95
N LEU A 39 0.97 2.94 -3.12
CA LEU A 39 -0.35 3.28 -2.57
C LEU A 39 -1.33 3.70 -3.67
N SER A 40 -0.92 4.53 -4.62
CA SER A 40 -1.76 4.94 -5.75
C SER A 40 -2.18 3.74 -6.60
N VAL A 41 -1.25 2.84 -6.92
CA VAL A 41 -1.56 1.60 -7.65
C VAL A 41 -2.54 0.73 -6.86
N ALA A 42 -2.30 0.56 -5.55
CA ALA A 42 -3.15 -0.25 -4.68
C ALA A 42 -4.60 0.24 -4.69
N VAL A 43 -4.83 1.54 -4.49
CA VAL A 43 -6.18 2.12 -4.49
C VAL A 43 -6.80 2.12 -5.89
N SER A 44 -6.03 2.38 -6.95
CA SER A 44 -6.52 2.22 -8.33
C SER A 44 -7.04 0.80 -8.59
N LEU A 45 -6.30 -0.22 -8.13
CA LEU A 45 -6.70 -1.62 -8.23
C LEU A 45 -7.95 -1.90 -7.37
N SER A 46 -8.01 -1.41 -6.13
CA SER A 46 -9.21 -1.53 -5.28
C SER A 46 -10.45 -0.97 -5.95
N MET A 47 -10.34 0.22 -6.55
CA MET A 47 -11.46 0.86 -7.23
C MET A 47 -11.91 0.07 -8.46
N VAL A 48 -10.97 -0.40 -9.29
CA VAL A 48 -11.31 -1.23 -10.45
C VAL A 48 -11.97 -2.53 -10.01
N LEU A 49 -11.37 -3.23 -9.03
CA LEU A 49 -11.89 -4.47 -8.47
C LEU A 49 -13.29 -4.27 -7.90
N SER A 50 -13.51 -3.19 -7.15
CA SER A 50 -14.82 -2.87 -6.60
C SER A 50 -15.86 -2.62 -7.68
N MET A 51 -15.52 -1.92 -8.76
CA MET A 51 -16.48 -1.68 -9.85
C MET A 51 -16.82 -2.97 -10.60
N VAL A 52 -15.84 -3.84 -10.84
CA VAL A 52 -16.08 -5.18 -11.40
C VAL A 52 -16.98 -5.98 -10.47
N ARG A 53 -16.77 -5.90 -9.16
CA ARG A 53 -17.60 -6.58 -8.15
C ARG A 53 -19.04 -6.08 -8.17
N ILE A 54 -19.26 -4.77 -8.17
CA ILE A 54 -20.59 -4.17 -8.25
C ILE A 54 -21.31 -4.65 -9.51
N GLN A 55 -20.59 -4.79 -10.64
CA GLN A 55 -21.16 -5.27 -11.89
C GLN A 55 -21.44 -6.77 -11.90
N THR A 56 -20.60 -7.59 -11.27
CA THR A 56 -20.74 -9.05 -11.24
C THR A 56 -21.63 -9.57 -10.10
N GLY A 57 -21.88 -8.76 -9.06
CA GLY A 57 -22.65 -9.16 -7.88
C GLY A 57 -21.91 -10.10 -6.94
N ILE A 58 -20.59 -10.24 -7.08
CA ILE A 58 -19.79 -11.11 -6.21
C ILE A 58 -19.77 -10.53 -4.79
N SER A 59 -19.96 -11.40 -3.79
CA SER A 59 -19.91 -10.99 -2.38
C SER A 59 -18.54 -10.40 -2.01
N ILE A 60 -18.56 -9.26 -1.32
CA ILE A 60 -17.36 -8.59 -0.81
C ILE A 60 -16.50 -9.48 0.10
N LEU A 61 -17.13 -10.46 0.78
CA LEU A 61 -16.45 -11.35 1.71
C LEU A 61 -15.37 -12.21 1.02
N TYR A 62 -15.55 -12.55 -0.26
CA TYR A 62 -14.54 -13.28 -1.04
C TYR A 62 -13.25 -12.51 -1.25
N PHE A 63 -13.22 -11.21 -0.99
CA PHE A 63 -12.03 -10.38 -1.10
C PHE A 63 -11.52 -9.97 0.28
N VAL A 64 -12.42 -9.49 1.14
CA VAL A 64 -12.09 -8.97 2.46
C VAL A 64 -11.54 -10.07 3.38
N PHE A 65 -12.21 -11.21 3.45
CA PHE A 65 -11.77 -12.31 4.32
C PHE A 65 -10.38 -12.83 3.95
N PRO A 66 -10.12 -13.28 2.70
CA PRO A 66 -8.79 -13.77 2.35
C PRO A 66 -7.73 -12.66 2.36
N GLY A 67 -8.07 -11.42 2.01
CA GLY A 67 -7.12 -10.32 2.02
C GLY A 67 -6.67 -9.94 3.44
N TYR A 68 -7.59 -9.88 4.41
CA TYR A 68 -7.19 -9.68 5.81
C TYR A 68 -6.47 -10.90 6.40
N LEU A 69 -6.88 -12.11 6.04
CA LEU A 69 -6.15 -13.31 6.44
C LEU A 69 -4.70 -13.27 5.92
N PHE A 70 -4.52 -12.89 4.65
CA PHE A 70 -3.20 -12.70 4.06
C PHE A 70 -2.39 -11.60 4.75
N ALA A 71 -3.01 -10.47 5.07
CA ALA A 71 -2.37 -9.37 5.80
C ALA A 71 -1.90 -9.80 7.20
N LEU A 72 -2.72 -10.56 7.94
CA LEU A 72 -2.36 -11.10 9.25
C LEU A 72 -1.21 -12.10 9.15
N VAL A 73 -1.21 -12.95 8.12
CA VAL A 73 -0.09 -13.87 7.87
C VAL A 73 1.18 -13.08 7.55
N LEU A 74 1.09 -12.01 6.75
CA LEU A 74 2.25 -11.17 6.42
C LEU A 74 2.89 -10.53 7.65
N THR A 75 2.09 -10.16 8.67
CA THR A 75 2.60 -9.55 9.90
C THR A 75 3.67 -10.38 10.60
N PHE A 76 3.65 -11.72 10.46
CA PHE A 76 4.71 -12.58 11.03
C PHE A 76 6.06 -12.45 10.30
N PHE A 77 6.06 -11.99 9.04
CA PHE A 77 7.26 -11.87 8.22
C PHE A 77 7.76 -10.43 8.10
N VAL A 78 6.89 -9.45 8.36
CA VAL A 78 7.15 -8.02 8.21
C VAL A 78 7.58 -7.42 9.55
N PRO A 79 8.57 -6.51 9.60
CA PRO A 79 8.95 -5.85 10.85
C PRO A 79 7.76 -5.14 11.50
N PRO A 80 7.64 -5.15 12.84
CA PRO A 80 6.50 -4.56 13.55
C PRO A 80 6.22 -3.10 13.16
N VAL A 81 7.28 -2.34 12.88
CA VAL A 81 7.20 -0.93 12.46
C VAL A 81 6.47 -0.77 11.12
N PHE A 82 6.79 -1.59 10.11
CA PHE A 82 6.08 -1.53 8.82
C PHE A 82 4.65 -2.06 8.94
N THR A 83 4.39 -3.00 9.85
CA THR A 83 3.02 -3.43 10.15
C THR A 83 2.21 -2.29 10.76
N ALA A 84 2.77 -1.54 11.73
CA ALA A 84 2.08 -0.39 12.32
C ALA A 84 1.75 0.69 11.28
N ILE A 85 2.73 1.03 10.43
CA ILE A 85 2.52 1.97 9.32
C ILE A 85 1.48 1.43 8.34
N ALA A 86 1.46 0.13 8.06
CA ALA A 86 0.49 -0.46 7.15
C ALA A 86 -0.96 -0.32 7.65
N PHE A 87 -1.18 -0.46 8.96
CA PHE A 87 -2.50 -0.23 9.54
C PHE A 87 -2.93 1.24 9.46
N ASP A 88 -1.99 2.18 9.65
CA ASP A 88 -2.25 3.61 9.47
C ASP A 88 -2.56 3.95 7.99
N ALA A 89 -1.78 3.38 7.07
CA ALA A 89 -1.93 3.56 5.63
C ALA A 89 -3.31 3.13 5.11
N GLY A 90 -3.88 2.05 5.67
CA GLY A 90 -5.24 1.62 5.34
C GLY A 90 -6.28 2.69 5.68
N GLY A 91 -6.19 3.28 6.88
CA GLY A 91 -7.06 4.38 7.30
C GLY A 91 -6.86 5.64 6.47
N VAL A 92 -5.61 6.02 6.22
CA VAL A 92 -5.21 7.16 5.40
C VAL A 92 -5.71 7.06 3.96
N ALA A 93 -5.63 5.88 3.34
CA ALA A 93 -6.12 5.67 1.97
C ALA A 93 -7.65 5.74 1.87
N SER A 94 -8.35 5.43 2.96
CA SER A 94 -9.79 5.67 3.13
C SER A 94 -10.11 7.06 3.72
N GLY A 95 -9.17 8.01 3.61
CA GLY A 95 -9.24 9.33 4.20
C GLY A 95 -10.32 10.25 3.61
N PRO A 96 -10.29 11.55 3.97
CA PRO A 96 -11.28 12.53 3.56
C PRO A 96 -11.51 12.62 2.04
N MET A 97 -10.47 12.46 1.21
CA MET A 97 -10.63 12.47 -0.25
C MET A 97 -11.36 11.21 -0.74
N ALA A 98 -11.12 10.06 -0.12
CA ALA A 98 -11.84 8.84 -0.46
C ALA A 98 -13.32 8.92 -0.05
N ALA A 99 -13.59 9.43 1.15
CA ALA A 99 -14.95 9.64 1.64
C ALA A 99 -15.74 10.64 0.80
N THR A 100 -15.10 11.69 0.28
CA THR A 100 -15.76 12.74 -0.50
C THR A 100 -15.99 12.37 -1.96
N PHE A 101 -15.10 11.58 -2.57
CA PHE A 101 -15.19 11.27 -3.99
C PHE A 101 -15.50 9.80 -4.28
N MET A 102 -14.81 8.85 -3.64
CA MET A 102 -14.97 7.43 -3.96
C MET A 102 -16.32 6.89 -3.50
N LEU A 103 -16.72 7.20 -2.26
CA LEU A 103 -17.96 6.68 -1.69
C LEU A 103 -19.19 7.22 -2.42
N PRO A 104 -19.36 8.55 -2.63
CA PRO A 104 -20.46 9.08 -3.44
C PRO A 104 -20.47 8.57 -4.88
N PHE A 105 -19.31 8.41 -5.50
CA PHE A 105 -19.21 7.79 -6.82
C PHE A 105 -19.75 6.35 -6.80
N ALA A 106 -19.32 5.53 -5.83
CA ALA A 106 -19.80 4.16 -5.68
C ALA A 106 -21.31 4.11 -5.41
N MET A 107 -21.82 4.99 -4.54
CA MET A 107 -23.26 5.10 -4.28
C MET A 107 -24.05 5.44 -5.54
N GLY A 108 -23.56 6.38 -6.36
CA GLY A 108 -24.20 6.73 -7.64
C GLY A 108 -24.26 5.55 -8.61
N VAL A 109 -23.18 4.76 -8.70
CA VAL A 109 -23.17 3.51 -9.49
C VAL A 109 -24.16 2.49 -8.92
N CYS A 110 -24.21 2.33 -7.59
CA CYS A 110 -25.11 1.38 -6.95
C CYS A 110 -26.59 1.73 -7.18
N MET A 111 -26.93 3.02 -7.12
CA MET A 111 -28.28 3.53 -7.40
C MET A 111 -28.67 3.30 -8.86
N ALA A 112 -27.77 3.58 -9.80
CA ALA A 112 -28.01 3.34 -11.22
C ALA A 112 -28.18 1.85 -11.56
N LYS A 113 -27.61 0.96 -10.75
CA LYS A 113 -27.71 -0.50 -10.90
C LYS A 113 -28.76 -1.14 -9.99
N GLU A 114 -29.47 -0.35 -9.18
CA GLU A 114 -30.45 -0.82 -8.18
C GLU A 114 -29.88 -1.88 -7.22
N THR A 115 -28.61 -1.72 -6.82
CA THR A 115 -27.91 -2.63 -5.91
C THR A 115 -27.90 -2.13 -4.47
N ASN A 116 -27.64 -3.02 -3.52
CA ASN A 116 -27.58 -2.68 -2.11
C ASN A 116 -26.40 -1.74 -1.80
N LEU A 117 -26.71 -0.48 -1.51
CA LEU A 117 -25.73 0.56 -1.17
C LEU A 117 -24.81 0.18 -0.01
N LEU A 118 -25.34 -0.47 1.03
CA LEU A 118 -24.55 -0.83 2.21
C LEU A 118 -23.51 -1.91 1.86
N THR A 119 -23.90 -2.94 1.11
CA THR A 119 -22.96 -4.01 0.74
C THR A 119 -22.01 -3.57 -0.38
N GLU A 120 -22.51 -2.80 -1.33
CA GLU A 120 -21.78 -2.44 -2.55
C GLU A 120 -20.86 -1.23 -2.36
N ALA A 121 -21.40 -0.10 -1.92
CA ALA A 121 -20.65 1.14 -1.80
C ALA A 121 -19.68 1.11 -0.60
N PHE A 122 -20.08 0.59 0.56
CA PHE A 122 -19.12 0.41 1.67
C PHE A 122 -18.16 -0.75 1.44
N GLY A 123 -18.54 -1.74 0.60
CA GLY A 123 -17.60 -2.77 0.16
C GLY A 123 -16.39 -2.18 -0.59
N LEU A 124 -16.59 -1.09 -1.35
CA LEU A 124 -15.47 -0.33 -1.94
C LEU A 124 -14.52 0.20 -0.86
N VAL A 125 -15.07 0.80 0.20
CA VAL A 125 -14.28 1.37 1.31
C VAL A 125 -13.45 0.29 1.98
N SER A 126 -14.01 -0.91 2.18
CA SER A 126 -13.28 -2.06 2.73
C SER A 126 -12.10 -2.47 1.84
N LEU A 127 -12.26 -2.52 0.52
CA LEU A 127 -11.16 -2.84 -0.40
C LEU A 127 -10.10 -1.75 -0.45
N VAL A 128 -10.49 -0.49 -0.36
CA VAL A 128 -9.58 0.66 -0.34
C VAL A 128 -8.80 0.72 0.96
N ALA A 129 -9.34 0.28 2.10
CA ALA A 129 -8.58 0.16 3.34
C ALA A 129 -7.60 -1.03 3.33
N MET A 130 -8.01 -2.16 2.75
CA MET A 130 -7.26 -3.43 2.82
C MET A 130 -6.03 -3.47 1.89
N LEU A 131 -6.14 -3.02 0.63
CA LEU A 131 -5.05 -3.15 -0.35
C LEU A 131 -3.82 -2.28 -0.02
N PRO A 132 -3.97 -1.02 0.43
CA PRO A 132 -2.87 -0.21 0.95
C PRO A 132 -2.16 -0.84 2.15
N LEU A 133 -2.93 -1.43 3.08
CA LEU A 133 -2.36 -2.18 4.21
C LEU A 133 -1.43 -3.29 3.70
N ILE A 134 -1.93 -4.17 2.82
CA ILE A 134 -1.13 -5.27 2.25
C ILE A 134 0.09 -4.72 1.49
N THR A 135 -0.11 -3.64 0.72
CA THR A 135 0.95 -3.02 -0.08
C THR A 135 2.10 -2.51 0.78
N VAL A 136 1.82 -1.80 1.87
CA VAL A 136 2.86 -1.28 2.78
C VAL A 136 3.62 -2.43 3.44
N GLN A 137 2.91 -3.48 3.87
CA GLN A 137 3.55 -4.67 4.42
C GLN A 137 4.50 -5.32 3.40
N LEU A 138 4.07 -5.48 2.14
CA LEU A 138 4.90 -6.02 1.07
C LEU A 138 6.14 -5.15 0.80
N VAL A 139 5.98 -3.83 0.68
CA VAL A 139 7.11 -2.90 0.50
C VAL A 139 8.10 -3.00 1.66
N GLY A 140 7.61 -3.08 2.90
CA GLY A 140 8.44 -3.28 4.09
C GLY A 140 9.22 -4.60 4.07
N LEU A 141 8.56 -5.69 3.67
CA LEU A 141 9.17 -7.01 3.52
C LEU A 141 10.28 -6.99 2.46
N PHE A 142 9.99 -6.44 1.27
CA PHE A 142 10.97 -6.35 0.18
C PHE A 142 12.18 -5.49 0.57
N SER A 143 11.96 -4.39 1.29
CA SER A 143 13.04 -3.54 1.80
C SER A 143 13.97 -4.29 2.75
N GLN A 144 13.41 -5.05 3.70
CA GLN A 144 14.19 -5.89 4.62
C GLN A 144 14.99 -6.98 3.89
N ILE A 145 14.38 -7.67 2.93
CA ILE A 145 15.05 -8.70 2.14
C ILE A 145 16.22 -8.10 1.36
N LYS A 146 16.04 -6.91 0.76
CA LYS A 146 17.11 -6.21 0.04
C LYS A 146 18.26 -5.83 0.97
N LYS A 147 17.97 -5.34 2.18
CA LYS A 147 18.98 -5.01 3.19
C LYS A 147 19.80 -6.24 3.59
N LYS A 148 19.15 -7.38 3.86
CA LYS A 148 19.83 -8.64 4.19
C LYS A 148 20.72 -9.17 3.06
N ARG A 149 20.30 -9.05 1.79
CA ARG A 149 21.11 -9.47 0.62
C ARG A 149 22.31 -8.55 0.38
N GLY A 150 22.18 -7.25 0.62
CA GLY A 150 23.28 -6.29 0.46
C GLY A 150 24.41 -6.47 1.48
N GLN A 151 24.09 -6.94 2.69
CA GLN A 151 25.08 -7.28 3.72
C GLN A 151 25.80 -8.62 3.47
N ALA A 152 25.30 -9.46 2.54
CA ALA A 152 25.91 -10.73 2.16
C ALA A 152 26.93 -10.60 1.02
N ALA A 153 27.19 -9.40 0.51
CA ALA A 153 28.32 -9.16 -0.39
C ALA A 153 29.60 -9.06 0.45
N PRO A 154 30.66 -9.83 0.13
CA PRO A 154 31.89 -9.81 0.92
C PRO A 154 32.48 -8.40 0.91
N GLU A 155 32.79 -7.90 2.10
CA GLU A 155 33.56 -6.68 2.31
C GLU A 155 34.84 -6.78 1.47
N LYS A 156 34.99 -5.88 0.49
CA LYS A 156 36.24 -5.81 -0.27
C LYS A 156 37.32 -5.33 0.69
N VAL A 157 38.04 -6.28 1.29
CA VAL A 157 39.31 -6.03 1.98
C VAL A 157 40.26 -5.44 0.95
N TYR A 158 40.41 -4.11 0.98
CA TYR A 158 41.45 -3.42 0.22
C TYR A 158 42.77 -3.82 0.85
N LYS A 159 43.47 -4.77 0.23
CA LYS A 159 44.82 -5.16 0.66
C LYS A 159 45.76 -3.99 0.38
N ASP A 160 46.15 -3.33 1.45
CA ASP A 160 47.15 -2.26 1.53
C ASP A 160 48.54 -2.80 1.14
N THR A 161 48.76 -3.06 -0.16
CA THR A 161 50.02 -3.64 -0.68
C THR A 161 50.81 -2.69 -1.59
N ASP A 162 50.43 -1.42 -1.67
CA ASP A 162 51.13 -0.43 -2.49
C ASP A 162 52.08 0.48 -1.69
N ILE A 163 52.37 0.15 -0.43
CA ILE A 163 53.57 0.68 0.25
C ILE A 163 54.72 -0.30 0.01
N ILE A 164 55.27 -0.26 -1.20
CA ILE A 164 56.66 -0.62 -1.43
C ILE A 164 57.43 0.69 -1.44
N GLU A 165 58.21 0.87 -0.38
CA GLU A 165 59.24 1.89 -0.23
C GLU A 165 60.09 1.97 -1.51
N LEU A 166 60.11 3.13 -2.17
CA LEU A 166 61.21 3.51 -3.05
C LEU A 166 62.23 4.29 -2.22
N PHE A 167 63.24 3.57 -1.73
CA PHE A 167 64.60 4.09 -1.65
C PHE A 167 65.28 3.94 -3.01
#